data_AF-X1M1M4-F1
#
_entry.id   AF-X1M1M4-F1
#
_cell.length_a   1.000
_cell.length_b   1.000
_cell.length_c   1.000
_cell.angle_alpha   90.00
_cell.angle_beta   90.00
_cell.angle_gamma   90.00
#
_symmetry.space_group_name_H-M   'P 1'
#
loop_
_entity.id
_entity.type
_entity.pdbx_description
1 polymer ?
#
loop_
_entity_poly.entity_id
_entity_poly.type
_entity_poly.pdbx_seq_one_letter_code
_entity_poly.pdbx_strand_id
1 'polypeptide(L)' 'MKIDKKLLSWLTNCPASDVNFKNNLLIANIATLREALFDENLTKTARLAIERRLKWKFYNEKANS' A
#
# COMPACT_ATOMS: atom_id res chain seq x y z
N MET A 1 1.91 6.20 13.75
CA MET A 1 1.69 4.88 13.13
C MET A 1 3.04 4.25 12.82
N LYS A 2 3.26 2.98 13.15
CA LYS A 2 4.52 2.25 12.86
C LYS A 2 4.43 1.58 11.47
N ILE A 3 5.55 1.54 10.74
CA ILE A 3 5.65 0.82 9.46
C ILE A 3 5.65 -0.69 9.71
N ASP A 4 4.80 -1.42 9.00
CA ASP A 4 4.79 -2.88 9.03
C ASP A 4 5.71 -3.44 7.93
N LYS A 5 6.87 -3.96 8.35
CA LYS A 5 7.90 -4.49 7.44
C LYS A 5 7.43 -5.70 6.65
N LYS A 6 6.52 -6.53 7.20
CA LYS A 6 6.01 -7.71 6.49
C LYS A 6 5.11 -7.29 5.36
N LEU A 7 4.18 -6.36 5.63
CA LEU A 7 3.30 -5.82 4.60
C LEU A 7 4.10 -5.05 3.54
N LEU A 8 5.09 -4.26 3.96
CA LEU A 8 5.98 -3.54 3.05
C LEU A 8 6.66 -4.48 2.05
N SER A 9 7.24 -5.58 2.53
CA SER A 9 7.90 -6.57 1.66
C SER A 9 6.95 -7.15 0.60
N TRP A 10 5.70 -7.46 0.97
CA TRP A 10 4.69 -7.92 0.01
C TRP A 10 4.30 -6.86 -1.01
N LEU A 11 4.32 -5.58 -0.63
CA LEU A 11 3.93 -4.47 -1.51
C LEU A 11 5.04 -4.07 -2.48
N THR A 12 6.31 -4.31 -2.15
CA THR A 12 7.44 -3.94 -3.01
C THR A 12 7.98 -5.09 -3.85
N ASN A 13 7.95 -6.32 -3.32
CA ASN A 13 8.57 -7.48 -3.97
C ASN A 13 7.60 -8.38 -4.73
N CYS A 14 6.28 -8.16 -4.61
CA CYS A 14 5.29 -8.98 -5.31
C CYS A 14 4.55 -8.20 -6.41
N PRO A 15 4.19 -8.86 -7.52
CA PRO A 15 3.46 -8.22 -8.60
C PRO A 15 2.04 -7.86 -8.16
N ALA A 16 1.48 -6.78 -8.72
CA ALA A 16 0.16 -6.28 -8.35
C ALA A 16 -1.01 -7.27 -8.61
N SER A 17 -0.80 -8.26 -9.48
CA SER A 17 -1.76 -9.32 -9.75
C SER A 17 -1.83 -10.37 -8.63
N ASP A 18 -0.79 -10.48 -7.81
CA ASP A 18 -0.64 -11.50 -6.76
C ASP A 18 -1.71 -11.36 -5.66
N VAL A 19 -2.19 -12.50 -5.17
CA VAL A 19 -3.19 -12.54 -4.09
C VAL A 19 -2.65 -11.95 -2.78
N ASN A 20 -1.38 -12.20 -2.47
CA ASN A 20 -0.71 -11.64 -1.29
C ASN A 20 -0.56 -10.14 -1.44
N PHE A 21 -0.18 -9.62 -2.61
CA PHE A 21 -0.13 -8.16 -2.83
C PHE A 21 -1.49 -7.53 -2.52
N LYS A 22 -2.57 -8.06 -3.10
CA LYS A 22 -3.94 -7.54 -2.92
C LYS A 22 -4.40 -7.59 -1.46
N ASN A 23 -4.19 -8.73 -0.80
CA ASN A 23 -4.58 -8.90 0.61
C ASN A 23 -3.81 -7.95 1.53
N ASN A 24 -2.49 -7.85 1.35
CA ASN A 24 -1.64 -6.99 2.16
C ASN A 24 -1.91 -5.49 1.88
N LEU A 25 -2.25 -5.13 0.64
CA LEU A 25 -2.67 -3.77 0.28
C LEU A 25 -3.95 -3.33 1.02
N LEU A 26 -4.90 -4.25 1.22
CA LEU A 26 -6.15 -3.96 1.93
C LEU A 26 -5.91 -3.65 3.41
N ILE A 27 -5.03 -4.40 4.07
CA ILE A 27 -4.79 -4.26 5.51
C ILE A 27 -3.68 -3.27 5.87
N ALA A 28 -2.79 -2.92 4.94
CA ALA A 28 -1.69 -1.98 5.16
C ALA A 28 -2.16 -0.62 5.71
N ASN A 29 -1.41 -0.10 6.67
CA ASN A 29 -1.66 1.22 7.25
C ASN A 29 -1.07 2.34 6.36
N ILE A 30 -1.48 3.59 6.61
CA ILE A 30 -1.07 4.75 5.80
C ILE A 30 0.45 4.89 5.76
N ALA A 31 1.14 4.73 6.89
CA ALA A 31 2.59 4.84 6.96
C ALA A 31 3.28 3.80 6.06
N THR A 32 2.80 2.56 6.06
CA THR A 32 3.36 1.46 5.25
C THR A 32 3.08 1.66 3.75
N LEU A 33 1.89 2.15 3.39
CA LEU A 33 1.55 2.47 2.00
C LEU A 33 2.42 3.61 1.46
N ARG A 34 2.69 4.64 2.28
CA ARG A 34 3.60 5.73 1.91
C ARG A 34 5.04 5.25 1.76
N GLU A 35 5.48 4.39 2.67
CA GLU A 35 6.82 3.78 2.61
C GLU A 35 7.01 2.98 1.32
N ALA A 36 6.02 2.16 0.95
CA ALA A 36 6.08 1.35 -0.26
C ALA A 36 6.31 2.22 -1.51
N LEU A 37 5.70 3.40 -1.61
CA LEU A 37 5.82 4.29 -2.76
C LEU A 37 7.23 4.87 -3.00
N PHE A 38 8.12 4.80 -2.00
CA PHE A 38 9.52 5.19 -2.15
C PHE A 38 10.36 4.14 -2.88
N ASP A 39 9.85 2.93 -3.09
CA ASP A 39 10.56 1.91 -3.87
C ASP A 39 10.61 2.30 -5.36
N GLU A 40 11.82 2.45 -5.89
CA GLU A 40 12.07 2.82 -7.30
C GLU A 40 11.78 1.66 -8.26
N ASN A 41 11.80 0.41 -7.78
CA ASN A 41 11.56 -0.80 -8.57
C ASN A 41 10.07 -1.15 -8.70
N LEU A 42 9.19 -0.37 -8.06
CA LEU A 42 7.75 -0.56 -8.17
C LEU A 42 7.28 -0.45 -9.62
N THR A 43 6.60 -1.48 -10.09
CA THR A 43 5.87 -1.42 -11.36
C THR A 43 4.83 -0.30 -11.34
N LYS A 44 4.57 0.31 -12.50
CA LYS A 44 3.54 1.36 -12.66
C LYS A 44 2.17 0.92 -12.11
N THR A 45 1.79 -0.34 -12.35
CA THR A 45 0.52 -0.91 -11.88
C THR A 45 0.46 -1.02 -10.35
N ALA A 46 1.54 -1.50 -9.71
CA ALA A 46 1.61 -1.61 -8.26
C ALA A 46 1.57 -0.21 -7.60
N ARG A 47 2.32 0.76 -8.15
CA ARG A 47 2.32 2.15 -7.69
C ARG A 47 0.90 2.75 -7.71
N LEU A 48 0.20 2.64 -8.84
CA LEU A 48 -1.18 3.11 -8.99
C LEU A 48 -2.16 2.45 -8.00
N ALA A 49 -2.01 1.14 -7.75
CA ALA A 49 -2.84 0.43 -6.78
C ALA A 49 -2.61 0.94 -5.35
N ILE A 50 -1.36 1.17 -4.97
CA ILE A 50 -0.97 1.72 -3.67
C ILE A 50 -1.51 3.15 -3.50
N GLU A 51 -1.31 4.02 -4.49
CA GLU A 51 -1.82 5.40 -4.47
C GLU A 51 -3.35 5.45 -4.34
N ARG A 52 -4.08 4.62 -5.11
CA ARG A 52 -5.54 4.55 -5.03
C ARG A 52 -6.01 4.10 -3.64
N ARG A 53 -5.34 3.10 -3.05
CA ARG A 53 -5.64 2.63 -1.70
C ARG A 53 -5.39 3.71 -0.66
N LEU A 54 -4.27 4.42 -0.77
CA LEU A 54 -3.88 5.50 0.11
C LEU A 54 -4.93 6.64 0.08
N LYS A 55 -5.36 7.06 -1.12
CA LYS A 55 -6.42 8.07 -1.29
C LYS A 55 -7.73 7.65 -0.64
N TRP A 56 -8.14 6.39 -0.81
CA TRP A 56 -9.34 5.85 -0.15
C TRP A 56 -9.23 5.90 1.38
N LYS A 57 -8.06 5.56 1.95
CA LYS A 57 -7.87 5.60 3.41
C LYS A 57 -7.97 7.02 3.96
N PHE A 58 -7.32 8.00 3.33
CA PHE A 58 -7.44 9.40 3.74
C PHE A 58 -8.88 9.94 3.71
N TYR A 59 -9.67 9.55 2.69
CA TYR A 59 -11.06 9.96 2.60
C TYR A 59 -11.91 9.35 3.74
N ASN A 60 -11.71 8.07 4.03
CA ASN A 60 -12.45 7.40 5.10
C ASN A 60 -12.03 7.85 6.50
N GLU A 61 -10.75 8.15 6.74
CA GLU A 61 -10.32 8.72 8.02
C GLU A 61 -10.93 10.11 8.25
N LYS A 62 -10.99 10.95 7.21
CA LYS A 62 -11.69 12.25 7.27
C LYS A 62 -13.20 12.13 7.47
N ALA A 63 -13.84 11.09 6.92
CA ALA A 63 -15.27 10.89 7.08
C ALA A 63 -15.67 10.36 8.48
N ASN A 64 -14.71 9.80 9.22
CA ASN A 64 -14.92 9.23 10.56
C ASN A 64 -14.23 10.03 11.68
N SER A 65 -13.68 11.20 11.38
CA SER A 65 -13.14 12.17 12.36
C SER A 65 -14.05 13.38 12.45
#